data_AF-A0A7Z7D0C3-F1
#
_entry.id   AF-A0A7Z7D0C3-F1
#
_cell.length_a   1.000
_cell.length_b   1.000
_cell.length_c   1.000
_cell.angle_alpha   90.00
_cell.angle_beta   90.00
_cell.angle_gamma   90.00
#
_symmetry.space_group_name_H-M   'P 1'
#
loop_
_entity.id
_entity.type
_entity.pdbx_description
1 polymer ?
#
loop_
_entity_poly.entity_id
_entity_poly.type
_entity_poly.pdbx_seq_one_letter_code
_entity_poly.pdbx_strand_id
1 'polypeptide(L)'
;MSDDRVDAVGGMPGEDAETHTVTLPADADALAATFPALQPSAEWWAARPAGSRLVGLVVVRDDMPSVAAQREALAQFGVPIDGFRHPAPETGEGWIERLTRLFGRLGSGDVVVVADKHALGRGVDEEIRTVAELRRRGVIVKVLGHDRA
;
A
#
# COMPACT_ATOMS: atom_id res chain seq x y z
N MET A 1 36.62 43.32 -13.19
CA MET A 1 36.39 42.30 -14.23
C MET A 1 37.39 41.20 -13.96
N SER A 2 37.07 40.02 -13.47
CA SER A 2 35.83 39.34 -13.07
C SER A 2 36.28 38.36 -11.98
N ASP A 3 35.63 38.29 -10.82
CA ASP A 3 34.54 37.33 -10.53
C ASP A 3 34.80 35.96 -11.17
N ASP A 4 35.27 35.00 -10.37
CA ASP A 4 34.87 33.59 -10.58
C ASP A 4 34.49 33.01 -9.22
N ARG A 5 33.21 32.70 -9.17
CA ARG A 5 32.35 32.46 -8.03
C ARG A 5 32.40 30.98 -7.70
N VAL A 6 32.50 30.70 -6.40
CA VAL A 6 32.18 29.38 -5.84
C VAL A 6 30.74 29.02 -6.19
N ASP A 7 30.49 27.84 -6.77
CA ASP A 7 29.20 27.14 -6.74
C ASP A 7 29.51 25.64 -6.95
N ALA A 8 29.78 24.89 -5.89
CA ALA A 8 28.80 24.22 -5.02
C ALA A 8 28.13 23.00 -5.68
N VAL A 9 28.47 21.85 -5.10
CA VAL A 9 27.82 20.53 -5.19
C VAL A 9 26.30 20.62 -5.03
N GLY A 10 25.58 19.75 -5.75
CA GLY A 10 24.42 19.07 -5.17
C GLY A 10 23.08 19.29 -5.87
N GLY A 11 22.90 18.71 -7.05
CA GLY A 11 21.56 18.42 -7.56
C GLY A 11 21.08 17.06 -7.03
N MET A 12 20.35 17.05 -5.91
CA MET A 12 19.57 15.89 -5.45
C MET A 12 18.08 16.23 -5.60
N PRO A 13 17.34 15.62 -6.53
CA PRO A 13 15.90 15.80 -6.60
C PRO A 13 15.22 14.96 -5.52
N GLY A 14 14.78 15.63 -4.45
CA GLY A 14 13.88 15.10 -3.42
C GLY A 14 13.07 16.22 -2.73
N GLU A 15 13.09 17.43 -3.30
CA GLU A 15 12.33 18.58 -2.84
C GLU A 15 10.95 18.45 -3.47
N ASP A 16 9.97 18.00 -2.70
CA ASP A 16 8.51 18.21 -2.87
C ASP A 16 7.71 17.48 -1.75
N ALA A 17 8.33 17.07 -0.63
CA ALA A 17 7.61 16.59 0.54
C ALA A 17 7.17 17.80 1.39
N GLU A 18 6.09 18.45 1.01
CA GLU A 18 5.51 19.56 1.77
C GLU A 18 5.05 19.04 3.15
N THR A 19 5.67 19.56 4.21
CA THR A 19 5.31 19.20 5.59
C THR A 19 4.34 20.27 6.13
N HIS A 20 3.08 19.89 6.34
CA HIS A 20 2.09 20.76 6.96
C HIS A 20 1.88 20.40 8.45
N THR A 21 1.91 21.41 9.31
CA THR A 21 1.58 21.27 10.74
C THR A 21 0.07 21.37 10.92
N VAL A 22 -0.55 20.34 11.50
CA VAL A 22 -1.96 20.37 11.90
C VAL A 22 -2.08 20.69 13.39
N THR A 23 -2.93 21.64 13.76
CA THR A 23 -3.27 21.92 15.16
C THR A 23 -4.39 20.99 15.59
N LEU A 24 -4.13 20.16 16.60
CA LEU A 24 -5.13 19.28 17.21
C LEU A 24 -5.91 20.05 18.28
N PRO A 25 -7.25 19.95 18.34
CA PRO A 25 -8.02 20.51 19.44
C PRO A 25 -7.69 19.79 20.75
N ALA A 26 -7.69 20.53 21.87
CA ALA A 26 -7.36 20.00 23.19
C ALA A 26 -8.50 19.18 23.81
N ASP A 27 -9.72 19.31 23.29
CA ASP A 27 -10.91 18.59 23.74
C ASP A 27 -11.04 17.25 23.00
N ALA A 28 -11.27 16.17 23.75
CA ALA A 28 -11.27 14.82 23.20
C ALA A 28 -12.46 14.53 22.26
N ASP A 29 -13.63 15.14 22.51
CA ASP A 29 -14.80 15.00 21.65
C ASP A 29 -14.62 15.82 20.36
N ALA A 30 -14.04 17.02 20.46
CA ALA A 30 -13.64 17.81 19.30
C ALA A 30 -12.52 17.13 18.47
N LEU A 31 -11.60 16.42 19.11
CA LEU A 31 -10.56 15.63 18.45
C LEU A 31 -11.18 14.46 17.69
N ALA A 32 -12.14 13.74 18.28
CA ALA A 32 -12.87 12.66 17.62
C ALA A 32 -13.61 13.15 16.36
N ALA A 33 -14.17 14.37 16.38
CA ALA A 33 -14.78 15.00 15.20
C ALA A 33 -13.77 15.43 14.11
N THR A 34 -12.48 15.51 14.44
CA THR A 34 -11.39 15.85 13.49
C THR A 34 -10.87 14.61 12.75
N PHE A 35 -11.00 13.41 13.32
CA PHE A 35 -10.54 12.15 12.70
C PHE A 35 -11.27 11.73 11.40
N PRO A 36 -12.57 12.03 11.18
CA PRO A 36 -13.22 11.85 9.89
C PRO A 36 -12.59 12.68 8.75
N ALA A 37 -11.89 13.78 9.07
CA ALA A 37 -11.12 14.54 8.09
C ALA A 37 -9.71 13.96 7.85
N LEU A 38 -9.26 13.04 8.71
CA LEU A 38 -8.00 12.29 8.60
C LEU A 38 -8.24 10.87 8.06
N GLN A 39 -9.38 10.62 7.42
CA GLN A 39 -9.62 9.37 6.71
C GLN A 39 -8.48 9.15 5.71
N PRO A 40 -8.01 7.91 5.53
CA PRO A 40 -7.04 7.58 4.50
C PRO A 40 -7.61 7.95 3.14
N SER A 41 -7.37 9.17 2.69
CA SER A 41 -7.70 9.66 1.36
C SER A 41 -6.59 9.24 0.42
N ALA A 42 -6.88 9.08 -0.88
CA ALA A 42 -5.87 8.74 -1.88
C ALA A 42 -4.66 9.70 -1.88
N GLU A 43 -4.81 10.90 -1.31
CA GLU A 43 -3.76 11.91 -1.11
C GLU A 43 -2.65 11.44 -0.16
N TRP A 44 -2.92 10.53 0.79
CA TRP A 44 -1.87 9.97 1.68
C TRP A 44 -0.77 9.27 0.87
N TRP A 45 -1.13 8.75 -0.30
CA TRP A 45 -0.24 8.07 -1.22
C TRP A 45 0.27 9.00 -2.33
N ALA A 46 -0.14 10.28 -2.37
CA ALA A 46 0.40 11.24 -3.33
C ALA A 46 1.87 11.60 -3.04
N ALA A 47 2.28 11.55 -1.76
CA ALA A 47 3.65 11.82 -1.32
C ALA A 47 4.63 10.63 -1.48
N ARG A 48 4.31 9.63 -2.32
CA ARG A 48 5.12 8.42 -2.48
C ARG A 48 6.43 8.71 -3.25
N PRO A 49 7.50 7.92 -3.05
CA PRO A 49 8.67 7.96 -3.91
C PRO A 49 8.28 7.82 -5.39
N ALA A 50 8.91 8.61 -6.26
CA ALA A 50 8.65 8.55 -7.70
C ALA A 50 8.82 7.11 -8.22
N GLY A 51 7.78 6.57 -8.88
CA GLY A 51 7.77 5.22 -9.43
C GLY A 51 7.06 4.14 -8.58
N SER A 52 6.70 4.44 -7.33
CA SER A 52 5.98 3.51 -6.44
C SER A 52 4.55 3.20 -6.91
N ARG A 53 4.21 1.91 -7.00
CA ARG A 53 2.89 1.44 -7.42
C ARG A 53 2.04 1.05 -6.22
N LEU A 54 0.77 1.44 -6.25
CA LEU A 54 -0.24 0.88 -5.35
C LEU A 54 -0.89 -0.33 -6.01
N VAL A 55 -0.77 -1.50 -5.38
CA VAL A 55 -1.32 -2.73 -5.92
C VAL A 55 -2.34 -3.30 -4.94
N GLY A 56 -3.59 -3.38 -5.38
CA GLY A 56 -4.68 -3.99 -4.60
C GLY A 56 -4.82 -5.46 -4.93
N LEU A 57 -4.70 -6.34 -3.95
CA LEU A 57 -4.89 -7.78 -4.15
C LEU A 57 -6.35 -8.16 -3.94
N VAL A 58 -6.95 -8.80 -4.93
CA VAL A 58 -8.30 -9.35 -4.86
C VAL A 58 -8.26 -10.86 -5.00
N VAL A 59 -8.87 -11.56 -4.05
CA VAL A 59 -8.82 -13.03 -3.96
C VAL A 59 -10.23 -13.60 -3.92
N VAL A 60 -10.49 -14.62 -4.75
CA VAL A 60 -11.78 -15.33 -4.80
C VAL A 60 -11.63 -16.66 -4.07
N ARG A 61 -12.10 -16.73 -2.82
CA ARG A 61 -12.11 -17.92 -1.95
C ARG A 61 -13.31 -17.84 -1.00
N ASP A 62 -13.74 -18.99 -0.48
CA ASP A 62 -14.89 -19.10 0.43
C ASP A 62 -14.63 -18.49 1.82
N ASP A 63 -13.37 -18.43 2.24
CA ASP A 63 -12.94 -17.87 3.53
C ASP A 63 -12.54 -16.38 3.45
N MET A 64 -12.85 -15.72 2.33
CA MET A 64 -12.51 -14.32 2.07
C MET A 64 -13.75 -13.43 1.98
N PRO A 65 -13.63 -12.11 2.23
CA PRO A 65 -14.69 -11.15 1.89
C PRO A 65 -15.07 -11.25 0.41
N SER A 66 -16.30 -10.86 0.06
CA SER A 66 -16.74 -10.88 -1.34
C SER A 66 -15.84 -9.99 -2.22
N VAL A 67 -15.74 -10.31 -3.51
CA VAL A 67 -14.95 -9.49 -4.46
C VAL A 67 -15.42 -8.03 -4.46
N ALA A 68 -16.72 -7.79 -4.34
CA ALA A 68 -17.28 -6.45 -4.26
C ALA A 68 -16.77 -5.71 -3.00
N ALA A 69 -16.85 -6.34 -1.83
CA ALA A 69 -16.38 -5.75 -0.57
C ALA A 69 -14.86 -5.49 -0.58
N GLN A 70 -14.07 -6.41 -1.16
CA GLN A 70 -12.63 -6.20 -1.32
C GLN A 70 -12.35 -4.99 -2.23
N ARG A 71 -13.02 -4.90 -3.39
CA ARG A 71 -12.84 -3.80 -4.35
C ARG A 71 -13.24 -2.45 -3.75
N GLU A 72 -14.34 -2.41 -3.01
CA GLU A 72 -14.79 -1.23 -2.29
C GLU A 72 -13.78 -0.76 -1.25
N ALA A 73 -13.29 -1.67 -0.40
CA ALA A 73 -12.27 -1.35 0.59
C ALA A 73 -10.96 -0.84 -0.04
N LEU A 74 -10.51 -1.47 -1.13
CA LEU A 74 -9.32 -1.04 -1.87
C LEU A 74 -9.52 0.33 -2.54
N ALA A 75 -10.70 0.58 -3.11
CA ALA A 75 -11.03 1.88 -3.70
C ALA A 75 -11.12 2.98 -2.63
N GLN A 76 -11.74 2.69 -1.48
CA GLN A 76 -11.81 3.61 -0.34
C GLN A 76 -10.42 3.95 0.20
N PHE A 77 -9.49 3.00 0.18
CA PHE A 77 -8.09 3.24 0.53
C PHE A 77 -7.32 4.08 -0.52
N GLY A 78 -7.86 4.23 -1.73
CA GLY A 78 -7.23 4.97 -2.82
C GLY A 78 -6.38 4.12 -3.76
N VAL A 79 -6.55 2.79 -3.78
CA VAL A 79 -5.95 1.95 -4.82
C VAL A 79 -6.62 2.28 -6.16
N PRO A 80 -5.86 2.66 -7.21
CA PRO A 80 -6.44 2.90 -8.53
C PRO A 80 -7.00 1.60 -9.08
N ILE A 81 -8.08 1.68 -9.86
CA ILE A 81 -8.74 0.51 -10.45
C ILE A 81 -7.75 -0.33 -11.28
N ASP A 82 -6.84 0.32 -12.02
CA ASP A 82 -5.77 -0.32 -12.80
C ASP A 82 -4.69 -0.99 -11.93
N GLY A 83 -4.67 -0.70 -10.62
CA GLY A 83 -3.81 -1.32 -9.62
C GLY A 83 -4.37 -2.63 -9.07
N PHE A 84 -5.61 -3.00 -9.40
CA PHE A 84 -6.22 -4.22 -8.89
C PHE A 84 -5.61 -5.44 -9.58
N ARG A 85 -5.20 -6.43 -8.79
CA ARG A 85 -4.59 -7.66 -9.28
C ARG A 85 -5.34 -8.85 -8.71
N HIS A 86 -5.73 -9.72 -9.61
CA HIS A 86 -6.30 -11.02 -9.28
C HIS A 86 -5.27 -12.09 -9.62
N PRO A 87 -4.82 -12.91 -8.64
CA PRO A 87 -3.97 -14.05 -8.93
C PRO A 87 -4.81 -15.11 -9.65
N ALA A 88 -4.82 -15.05 -10.98
CA ALA A 88 -5.44 -16.09 -11.80
C ALA A 88 -4.66 -17.41 -11.64
N PRO A 89 -5.34 -18.57 -11.61
CA PRO A 89 -4.67 -19.86 -11.72
C PRO A 89 -3.94 -19.99 -13.05
N GLU A 90 -2.66 -20.38 -13.02
CA GLU A 90 -2.01 -21.04 -14.16
C GLU A 90 -1.91 -22.55 -13.89
N THR A 91 -1.93 -23.36 -14.95
CA THR A 91 -2.05 -24.82 -14.85
C THR A 91 -0.93 -25.41 -13.97
N GLY A 92 -1.32 -26.12 -12.90
CA GLY A 92 -0.40 -26.78 -11.98
C GLY A 92 0.18 -25.91 -10.86
N GLU A 93 -0.13 -24.61 -10.84
CA GLU A 93 0.46 -23.67 -9.89
C GLU A 93 -0.29 -23.61 -8.55
N GLY A 94 0.46 -23.75 -7.46
CA GLY A 94 0.00 -23.55 -6.10
C GLY A 94 -0.33 -22.08 -5.79
N TRP A 95 -1.11 -21.82 -4.74
CA TRP A 95 -1.46 -20.46 -4.33
C TRP A 95 -0.24 -19.55 -4.08
N ILE A 96 0.79 -20.10 -3.44
CA ILE A 96 2.02 -19.37 -3.09
C ILE A 96 2.85 -19.05 -4.32
N GLU A 97 2.91 -19.95 -5.29
CA GLU A 97 3.59 -19.69 -6.56
C GLU A 97 2.88 -18.55 -7.31
N ARG A 98 1.53 -18.54 -7.32
CA ARG A 98 0.74 -17.44 -7.92
C ARG A 98 1.06 -16.10 -7.32
N LEU A 99 1.09 -16.04 -5.99
CA LEU A 99 1.45 -14.84 -5.24
C LEU A 99 2.90 -14.44 -5.55
N THR A 100 3.83 -15.40 -5.58
CA THR A 100 5.24 -15.16 -5.89
C THR A 100 5.43 -14.60 -7.29
N ARG A 101 4.72 -15.11 -8.30
CA ARG A 101 4.74 -14.55 -9.67
C ARG A 101 4.17 -13.14 -9.70
N LEU A 102 3.04 -12.93 -9.03
CA LEU A 102 2.40 -11.61 -8.96
C LEU A 102 3.37 -10.59 -8.34
N PHE A 103 4.00 -10.95 -7.23
CA PHE A 103 4.93 -10.13 -6.48
C PHE A 103 6.33 -10.06 -7.11
N GLY A 104 6.68 -10.97 -8.02
CA GLY A 104 7.89 -10.92 -8.83
C GLY A 104 8.02 -9.67 -9.69
N ARG A 105 6.89 -8.98 -9.94
CA ARG A 105 6.85 -7.72 -10.69
C ARG A 105 6.90 -6.47 -9.80
N LEU A 106 6.97 -6.66 -8.47
CA LEU A 106 7.02 -5.58 -7.50
C LEU A 106 8.46 -5.34 -7.04
N GLY A 107 8.79 -4.07 -6.86
CA GLY A 107 10.10 -3.61 -6.43
C GLY A 107 10.04 -2.82 -5.13
N SER A 108 11.22 -2.33 -4.71
CA SER A 108 11.33 -1.49 -3.52
C SER A 108 10.46 -0.24 -3.64
N GLY A 109 9.71 0.06 -2.59
CA GLY A 109 8.79 1.21 -2.54
C GLY A 109 7.38 0.92 -3.05
N ASP A 110 7.11 -0.24 -3.66
CA ASP A 110 5.75 -0.65 -3.99
C ASP A 110 4.95 -0.99 -2.73
N VAL A 111 3.63 -0.77 -2.77
CA VAL A 111 2.72 -1.13 -1.68
C VAL A 111 1.69 -2.14 -2.18
N VAL A 112 1.60 -3.28 -1.49
CA VAL A 112 0.52 -4.26 -1.65
C VAL A 112 -0.53 -4.00 -0.59
N VAL A 113 -1.74 -3.67 -1.02
CA VAL A 113 -2.91 -3.47 -0.16
C VAL A 113 -3.81 -4.70 -0.27
N VAL A 114 -4.19 -5.26 0.88
CA VAL A 114 -5.09 -6.41 0.95
C VAL A 114 -6.24 -6.08 1.90
N ALA A 115 -7.45 -6.51 1.55
CA ALA A 115 -8.61 -6.37 2.43
C ALA A 115 -8.46 -7.22 3.70
N ASP A 116 -7.91 -8.44 3.54
CA ASP A 116 -7.71 -9.41 4.61
C ASP A 116 -6.32 -10.05 4.49
N LYS A 117 -5.68 -10.36 5.62
CA LYS A 117 -4.37 -11.02 5.67
C LYS A 117 -4.38 -12.41 5.04
N HIS A 118 -5.52 -13.11 5.05
CA HIS A 118 -5.73 -14.41 4.41
C HIS A 118 -5.60 -14.33 2.88
N ALA A 119 -5.52 -13.13 2.30
CA ALA A 119 -5.11 -12.94 0.91
C ALA A 119 -3.62 -13.28 0.67
N LEU A 120 -2.78 -13.36 1.72
CA LEU A 120 -1.34 -13.58 1.61
C LEU A 120 -0.93 -15.05 1.80
N GLY A 121 -1.85 -15.93 2.16
CA GLY A 121 -1.60 -17.34 2.42
C GLY A 121 -2.87 -18.11 2.78
N ARG A 122 -2.79 -19.43 2.85
CA ARG A 122 -3.89 -20.28 3.37
C ARG A 122 -3.82 -20.48 4.89
N GLY A 123 -2.75 -20.03 5.52
CA GLY A 123 -2.57 -20.10 6.97
C GLY A 123 -1.46 -19.16 7.45
N VAL A 124 -1.32 -19.07 8.77
CA VAL A 124 -0.44 -18.09 9.43
C VAL A 124 1.02 -18.23 8.98
N ASP A 125 1.54 -19.45 8.86
CA ASP A 125 2.92 -19.67 8.42
C ASP A 125 3.18 -19.17 6.99
N GLU A 126 2.20 -19.36 6.10
CA GLU A 126 2.27 -18.88 4.73
C GLU A 126 2.17 -17.35 4.68
N GLU A 127 1.26 -16.76 5.45
CA GLU A 127 1.11 -15.31 5.56
C GLU A 127 2.42 -14.65 6.03
N ILE A 128 3.03 -15.19 7.10
CA ILE A 128 4.31 -14.69 7.64
C ILE A 128 5.41 -14.81 6.59
N ARG A 129 5.50 -15.95 5.88
CA ARG A 129 6.50 -16.17 4.84
C ARG A 129 6.34 -15.18 3.67
N THR A 130 5.11 -14.97 3.21
CA THR A 130 4.79 -14.03 2.12
C THR A 130 5.13 -12.60 2.52
N VAL A 131 4.75 -12.15 3.72
CA VAL A 131 5.08 -10.82 4.22
C VAL A 131 6.59 -10.63 4.37
N ALA A 132 7.30 -11.65 4.88
CA ALA A 132 8.74 -11.61 5.01
C ALA A 132 9.44 -11.47 3.65
N GLU A 133 8.97 -12.18 2.62
CA GLU A 133 9.51 -12.07 1.27
C GLU A 133 9.26 -10.70 0.64
N LEU A 134 8.05 -10.16 0.78
CA LEU A 134 7.72 -8.81 0.30
C LEU A 134 8.59 -7.75 0.98
N ARG A 135 8.73 -7.84 2.31
CA ARG A 135 9.61 -6.94 3.07
C ARG A 135 11.07 -7.03 2.66
N ARG A 136 11.60 -8.23 2.41
CA ARG A 136 12.99 -8.40 1.91
C ARG A 136 13.23 -7.70 0.58
N ARG A 137 12.20 -7.56 -0.26
CA ARG A 137 12.25 -6.84 -1.55
C ARG A 137 12.02 -5.34 -1.41
N GLY A 138 11.79 -4.84 -0.19
CA GLY A 138 11.43 -3.45 0.06
C GLY A 138 9.99 -3.12 -0.32
N VAL A 139 9.13 -4.13 -0.49
CA VAL A 139 7.68 -3.96 -0.73
C VAL A 139 6.98 -3.82 0.62
N ILE A 140 6.10 -2.83 0.72
CA ILE A 140 5.31 -2.55 1.92
C ILE A 140 3.97 -3.28 1.79
N VAL A 141 3.50 -3.89 2.88
CA VAL A 141 2.20 -4.58 2.92
C VAL A 141 1.27 -3.83 3.85
N LYS A 142 0.09 -3.46 3.33
CA LYS A 142 -0.99 -2.85 4.10
C LYS A 142 -2.20 -3.78 4.13
N VAL A 143 -2.53 -4.26 5.33
CA VAL A 143 -3.79 -4.96 5.58
C VAL A 143 -4.79 -3.90 6.04
N LEU A 144 -5.93 -3.80 5.38
CA LEU A 144 -6.98 -2.83 5.74
C LEU A 144 -7.73 -3.27 7.00
N GLY A 145 -7.83 -4.58 7.21
CA GLY A 145 -8.60 -5.16 8.30
C GLY A 145 -10.07 -5.08 7.97
N HIS A 146 -10.70 -6.23 7.78
CA HIS A 146 -12.13 -6.33 8.03
C HIS A 146 -12.25 -6.78 9.47
N ASP A 147 -12.38 -5.83 10.41
CA ASP A 147 -12.93 -6.18 11.71
C ASP A 147 -14.31 -6.77 11.41
N ARG A 148 -14.46 -8.06 11.70
CA ARG A 148 -15.76 -8.71 11.61
C ARG A 148 -16.59 -8.07 12.71
N ALA A 149 -17.42 -7.09 12.36
CA ALA A 149 -18.50 -6.63 13.23
C ALA A 149 -19.47 -7.79 13.49
#